data_AF-A0A645HX40-F1
#
_entry.id   AF-A0A645HX40-F1
#
_cell.length_a   1.000
_cell.length_b   1.000
_cell.length_c   1.000
_cell.angle_alpha   90.00
_cell.angle_beta   90.00
_cell.angle_gamma   90.00
#
_symmetry.space_group_name_H-M   'P 1'
#
loop_
_entity.id
_entity.type
_entity.pdbx_description
1 polymer ?
#
loop_
_entity_poly.entity_id
_entity_poly.type
_entity_poly.pdbx_seq_one_letter_code
_entity_poly.pdbx_strand_id
1 'polypeptide(L)' 'MEYPRYFHPNRVCQNGLIYWRGLRIYIGYLLAGEWIGLEELGDGRWDAYFGVIRIGGFNERDTTGTKDDYLTLNVSPM' A
#
# COMPACT_ATOMS: atom_id res chain seq x y z
N MET A 1 -5.90 -13.88 9.25
CA MET A 1 -5.67 -14.06 7.80
C MET A 1 -4.16 -14.05 7.59
N GLU A 2 -3.62 -15.04 6.90
CA GLU A 2 -2.17 -15.13 6.67
C GLU A 2 -1.90 -14.81 5.20
N TYR A 3 -1.14 -13.76 4.94
CA TYR A 3 -0.72 -13.41 3.60
C TYR A 3 0.35 -14.39 3.12
N PRO A 4 0.39 -14.74 1.82
CA PRO A 4 1.48 -15.54 1.26
C PRO A 4 2.86 -14.92 1.54
N ARG A 5 3.91 -15.74 1.61
CA ARG A 5 5.27 -15.28 1.98
C ARG A 5 5.86 -14.17 1.10
N TYR A 6 5.39 -14.03 -0.13
CA TYR A 6 5.86 -13.01 -1.07
C TYR A 6 5.15 -11.66 -0.87
N PHE A 7 4.10 -11.61 -0.06
CA PHE A 7 3.48 -10.36 0.34
C PHE A 7 4.25 -9.72 1.49
N HIS A 8 4.30 -8.39 1.46
CA HIS A 8 4.75 -7.57 2.57
C HIS A 8 3.54 -7.07 3.36
N PRO A 9 3.23 -7.68 4.52
CA PRO A 9 2.11 -7.23 5.34
C PRO A 9 2.44 -5.88 5.98
N ASN A 10 1.48 -4.96 5.94
CA ASN A 10 1.58 -3.65 6.58
C ASN A 10 0.26 -3.33 7.29
N ARG A 11 0.35 -2.76 8.49
CA ARG A 11 -0.83 -2.41 9.29
C ARG A 11 -1.24 -0.99 9.00
N VAL A 12 -2.51 -0.79 8.67
CA VAL A 12 -3.07 0.53 8.40
C VAL A 12 -3.20 1.29 9.71
N CYS A 13 -2.64 2.49 9.74
CA CYS A 13 -2.72 3.41 10.87
C CYS A 13 -4.16 3.94 11.05
N GLN A 14 -4.46 4.49 12.22
CA GLN A 14 -5.80 5.04 12.53
C GLN A 14 -6.24 6.14 11.56
N ASN A 15 -5.31 6.85 10.93
CA ASN A 15 -5.58 7.86 9.92
C ASN A 15 -5.73 7.30 8.50
N GLY A 16 -5.73 5.99 8.30
CA GLY A 16 -5.85 5.34 6.99
C GLY A 16 -4.56 5.28 6.18
N LEU A 17 -3.41 5.64 6.77
CA LEU A 17 -2.10 5.58 6.12
C LEU A 17 -1.39 4.25 6.38
N ILE A 18 -0.54 3.85 5.43
CA ILE A 18 0.59 2.96 5.71
C ILE A 18 1.90 3.68 5.45
N TYR A 19 2.96 3.18 6.08
CA TYR A 19 4.32 3.65 5.86
C TYR A 19 5.09 2.58 5.11
N TRP A 20 5.60 2.92 3.94
CA TRP A 20 6.36 2.03 3.08
C TRP A 20 7.70 2.66 2.71
N ARG A 21 8.81 2.09 3.21
CA ARG A 21 10.18 2.54 2.90
C ARG A 21 10.42 4.07 3.10
N GLY A 22 9.75 4.67 4.08
CA GLY A 22 9.84 6.12 4.35
C GLY A 22 8.86 6.99 3.55
N LEU A 23 7.97 6.37 2.78
CA LEU A 23 6.89 7.01 2.02
C LEU A 23 5.54 6.75 2.69
N ARG A 24 4.58 7.64 2.46
CA ARG A 24 3.23 7.57 3.02
C ARG A 24 2.24 7.21 1.92
N ILE A 25 1.39 6.22 2.17
CA ILE A 25 0.38 5.78 1.19
C ILE A 25 -0.97 5.80 1.89
N TYR A 26 -1.91 6.55 1.33
CA TYR A 26 -3.28 6.57 1.83
C TYR A 26 -4.06 5.38 1.27
N ILE A 27 -4.45 4.47 2.17
CA ILE A 27 -5.21 3.25 1.87
C ILE A 27 -6.71 3.50 2.08
N GLY A 28 -7.05 4.22 3.13
CA GLY A 28 -8.44 4.53 3.49
C GLY A 28 -8.71 4.38 4.98
N TYR A 29 -9.42 5.35 5.55
CA TYR A 29 -9.78 5.34 6.98
C TYR A 29 -10.62 4.12 7.40
N LEU A 30 -11.45 3.58 6.51
CA LEU A 30 -12.28 2.39 6.80
C LEU A 30 -11.46 1.12 7.08
N LEU A 31 -10.20 1.07 6.65
CA LEU A 31 -9.29 -0.04 6.90
C LEU A 31 -8.37 0.22 8.09
N ALA A 32 -8.62 1.26 8.89
CA ALA A 32 -7.82 1.57 10.08
C ALA A 32 -7.70 0.37 11.03
N GLY A 33 -6.48 -0.01 11.37
CA GLY A 33 -6.18 -1.14 12.25
C GLY A 33 -6.07 -2.49 11.55
N GLU A 34 -6.56 -2.61 10.31
CA GLU A 34 -6.48 -3.81 9.48
C GLU A 34 -5.07 -4.03 8.93
N TRP A 35 -4.80 -5.29 8.55
CA TRP A 35 -3.60 -5.67 7.82
C TRP A 35 -3.89 -5.70 6.34
N ILE A 36 -3.03 -5.06 5.55
CA ILE A 36 -3.01 -5.18 4.11
C ILE A 36 -1.73 -5.87 3.65
N GLY A 37 -1.81 -6.54 2.51
CA GLY A 37 -0.67 -7.16 1.85
C GLY A 37 -0.21 -6.29 0.70
N LEU A 38 1.10 -6.06 0.59
CA LEU A 38 1.73 -5.45 -0.57
C LEU A 38 2.44 -6.53 -1.41
N GLU A 39 2.09 -6.66 -2.68
CA GLU A 39 2.73 -7.56 -3.64
C GLU A 39 3.60 -6.75 -4.60
N GLU A 40 4.85 -7.18 -4.79
CA GLU A 40 5.75 -6.57 -5.77
C GLU A 40 5.46 -7.11 -7.17
N LEU A 41 5.10 -6.23 -8.10
CA LEU A 41 4.92 -6.59 -9.52
C LEU A 41 6.22 -6.48 -10.33
N GLY A 42 7.24 -5.82 -9.77
CA GLY A 42 8.52 -5.55 -10.41
C GLY A 42 8.74 -4.05 -10.72
N ASP A 43 10.00 -3.66 -10.88
CA ASP A 43 10.43 -2.29 -11.19
C ASP A 43 9.92 -1.20 -10.22
N GLY A 44 9.69 -1.56 -8.96
CA GLY A 44 9.17 -0.65 -7.95
C GLY A 44 7.66 -0.41 -8.03
N ARG A 45 6.93 -1.20 -8.84
CA ARG A 45 5.47 -1.24 -8.85
C ARG A 45 4.96 -2.24 -7.82
N TRP A 46 3.97 -1.80 -7.06
CA TRP A 46 3.37 -2.55 -5.97
C TRP A 46 1.85 -2.57 -6.09
N ASP A 47 1.24 -3.68 -5.70
CA ASP A 47 -0.21 -3.80 -5.53
C ASP A 47 -0.57 -4.01 -4.06
N ALA A 48 -1.61 -3.32 -3.61
CA ALA A 48 -2.15 -3.43 -2.26
C ALA A 48 -3.41 -4.29 -2.25
N TYR A 49 -3.48 -5.21 -1.29
CA TYR A 49 -4.56 -6.17 -1.13
C TYR A 49 -5.13 -6.17 0.28
N PHE A 50 -6.45 -6.12 0.41
CA PHE A 50 -7.16 -6.43 1.65
C PHE A 50 -7.73 -7.85 1.53
N GLY A 51 -7.11 -8.79 2.23
CA GLY A 51 -7.34 -10.20 2.00
C GLY A 51 -7.12 -10.60 0.54
N VAL A 52 -8.18 -11.04 -0.13
CA VAL A 52 -8.17 -11.44 -1.56
C VAL A 52 -8.54 -10.30 -2.51
N ILE A 53 -8.92 -9.13 -1.98
CA ILE A 53 -9.40 -7.99 -2.78
C ILE A 53 -8.24 -7.06 -3.09
N ARG A 54 -7.96 -6.86 -4.38
CA ARG A 54 -7.01 -5.86 -4.85
C ARG A 54 -7.62 -4.46 -4.69
N ILE A 55 -6.97 -3.62 -3.89
CA ILE A 55 -7.42 -2.25 -3.60
C ILE A 55 -6.91 -1.29 -4.68
N GLY A 56 -5.67 -1.47 -5.12
CA GLY A 56 -5.03 -0.61 -6.10
C GLY A 56 -3.53 -0.83 -6.14
N GLY A 57 -2.84 -0.06 -6.97
CA GLY A 57 -1.39 -0.13 -7.11
C GLY A 57 -0.72 1.22 -7.02
N PHE A 58 0.57 1.22 -6.67
CA PHE A 58 1.40 2.42 -6.63
C PHE A 58 2.79 2.11 -7.17
N ASN A 59 3.53 3.15 -7.53
CA ASN A 59 4.92 3.05 -7.93
C ASN A 59 5.78 3.82 -6.92
N GLU A 60 6.77 3.15 -6.34
CA GLU A 60 7.66 3.77 -5.35
C GLU A 60 8.52 4.90 -5.93
N ARG A 61 8.65 4.94 -7.26
CA ARG A 61 9.42 5.95 -8.00
C ARG A 61 8.63 7.21 -8.31
N ASP A 62 7.32 7.24 -8.08
CA ASP A 62 6.47 8.41 -8.35
C ASP A 62 6.61 9.51 -7.27
N THR A 63 7.59 9.40 -6.37
CA THR A 63 7.89 10.43 -5.37
C THR A 63 8.53 11.66 -6.00
N THR A 64 8.16 12.83 -5.49
CA THR A 64 8.74 14.15 -5.78
C THR A 64 10.15 14.36 -5.18
N GLY A 65 10.74 13.35 -4.54
CA GLY A 65 12.15 13.34 -4.13
C GLY A 65 12.42 13.75 -2.68
N THR A 66 11.38 13.87 -1.84
CA THR A 66 11.56 14.15 -0.40
C THR A 66 11.30 12.90 0.46
N LYS A 67 12.12 12.73 1.50
CA LYS A 67 12.04 11.61 2.45
C LYS A 67 10.88 11.81 3.44
N ASP A 68 9.65 11.84 2.94
CA ASP A 68 8.37 11.81 3.70
C ASP A 68 7.16 11.96 2.76
N ASP A 69 7.37 11.72 1.47
CA ASP A 69 6.41 12.05 0.43
C ASP A 69 5.23 11.08 0.37
N TYR A 70 4.15 11.55 -0.26
CA TYR A 70 2.93 10.77 -0.46
C TYR A 70 2.95 10.06 -1.82
N LEU A 71 2.69 8.75 -1.79
CA LEU A 71 2.37 8.01 -3.01
C LEU A 71 0.86 7.89 -3.17
N THR A 72 0.41 8.13 -4.39
CA THR A 72 -0.98 7.93 -4.78
C THR A 72 -1.24 6.45 -4.98
N LEU A 73 -2.22 5.91 -4.26
CA LEU A 73 -2.78 4.60 -4.56
C LEU A 73 -3.73 4.73 -5.76
N ASN A 74 -3.33 4.21 -6.91
CA ASN A 74 -4.18 4.14 -8.08
C ASN A 74 -5.19 3.01 -7.89
N VAL A 75 -6.39 3.40 -7.48
CA VAL A 75 -7.52 2.49 -7.30
C VAL A 75 -7.93 1.95 -8.65
N SER A 76 -8.10 0.64 -8.73
CA SER A 76 -8.53 0.02 -9.98
C SER A 76 -10.02 0.29 -10.18
N PRO A 77 -10.44 0.73 -11.37
CA PRO A 77 -11.87 0.89 -11.65
C PRO A 77 -12.53 -0.48 -11.47
N MET A 78 -13.60 -0.50 -10.66
CA MET A 78 -14.49 -1.66 -10.52
C MET A 78 -15.31 -1.87 -11.79
#